data_AF-A0A1I7EA23-F1
#
_entry.id   AF-A0A1I7EA23-F1
#
_cell.length_a   1.000
_cell.length_b   1.000
_cell.length_c   1.000
_cell.angle_alpha   90.00
_cell.angle_beta   90.00
_cell.angle_gamma   90.00
#
_symmetry.space_group_name_H-M   'P 1'
#
loop_
_entity.id
_entity.type
_entity.pdbx_description
1 polymer ?
#
loop_
_entity_poly.entity_id
_entity_poly.type
_entity_poly.pdbx_seq_one_letter_code
_entity_poly.pdbx_strand_id
1 'polypeptide(L)' 'MAVVRVQPDLLVFAKGRASSYFPMSAVGLGNAVDQVVSHDNVDFERGLTNSEYPVRAVVALANIDVIKNWAC' A
#
# COMPACT_ATOMS: atom_id res chain seq x y z
N MET A 1 -4.97 -21.04 -7.08
CA MET A 1 -5.11 -19.87 -6.19
C MET A 1 -6.39 -19.15 -6.60
N ALA A 2 -7.40 -19.09 -5.74
CA ALA A 2 -8.67 -18.49 -6.08
C ALA A 2 -8.58 -16.96 -5.93
N VAL A 3 -8.94 -16.23 -6.99
CA VAL A 3 -9.14 -14.77 -6.92
C VAL A 3 -10.58 -14.55 -6.49
N VAL A 4 -10.78 -13.89 -5.35
CA VAL A 4 -12.11 -13.53 -4.87
C VAL A 4 -12.44 -12.12 -5.35
N ARG A 5 -13.62 -11.94 -5.96
CA ARG A 5 -14.12 -10.61 -6.37
C ARG A 5 -14.89 -9.98 -5.23
N VAL A 6 -14.19 -9.22 -4.40
CA VAL A 6 -14.76 -8.44 -3.29
C VAL A 6 -14.23 -7.02 -3.34
N GLN A 7 -15.02 -6.10 -2.79
CA GLN A 7 -14.64 -4.71 -2.58
C GLN A 7 -14.42 -4.53 -1.07
N PRO A 8 -13.17 -4.64 -0.56
CA PRO A 8 -12.93 -4.54 0.88
C PRO A 8 -12.87 -3.09 1.34
N ASP A 9 -13.28 -2.83 2.58
CA ASP A 9 -13.11 -1.53 3.25
C ASP A 9 -11.65 -1.27 3.64
N LEU A 10 -10.87 -2.34 3.86
CA LEU A 10 -9.43 -2.29 4.15
C LEU A 10 -8.70 -3.39 3.38
N LEU A 11 -7.58 -3.05 2.73
CA LEU A 11 -6.73 -4.01 2.03
C LEU A 11 -5.31 -3.95 2.57
N VAL A 12 -4.84 -5.03 3.20
CA VAL A 12 -3.46 -5.13 3.70
C VAL A 12 -2.56 -5.81 2.67
N PHE A 13 -1.43 -5.18 2.33
CA PHE A 13 -0.50 -5.73 1.35
C PHE A 13 0.97 -5.37 1.65
N ALA A 14 1.88 -6.25 1.23
CA ALA A 14 3.33 -6.16 1.44
C ALA A 14 4.02 -6.93 0.31
N LYS A 15 4.98 -7.84 0.62
CA LYS A 15 5.62 -8.81 -0.29
C LYS A 15 5.77 -8.32 -1.74
N GLY A 16 4.86 -8.71 -2.64
CA GLY A 16 4.88 -8.38 -4.07
C GLY A 16 4.87 -6.88 -4.40
N ARG A 17 4.57 -6.00 -3.43
CA ARG A 17 4.66 -4.53 -3.60
C ARG A 17 6.06 -4.04 -3.92
N ALA A 18 7.07 -4.66 -3.31
CA ALA A 18 8.48 -4.34 -3.52
C ALA A 18 9.30 -5.60 -3.87
N SER A 19 8.63 -6.72 -4.17
CA SER A 19 9.23 -8.02 -4.50
C SER A 19 10.42 -8.42 -3.60
N SER A 20 10.30 -8.14 -2.30
CA SER A 20 11.35 -8.38 -1.30
C SER A 20 12.67 -7.61 -1.48
N TYR A 21 12.75 -6.67 -2.43
CA TYR A 21 13.92 -5.78 -2.60
C TYR A 21 14.08 -4.80 -1.44
N PHE A 22 12.98 -4.43 -0.78
CA PHE A 22 12.99 -3.55 0.38
C PHE A 22 11.79 -3.85 1.30
N PRO A 23 11.97 -3.86 2.65
CA PRO A 23 10.87 -4.14 3.58
C PRO A 23 9.80 -3.03 3.54
N MET A 24 8.60 -3.38 3.10
CA MET A 24 7.47 -2.46 2.99
C MET A 24 6.12 -3.18 3.16
N SER A 25 5.19 -2.51 3.84
CA SER A 25 3.77 -2.85 3.89
C SER A 25 2.91 -1.60 3.70
N ALA A 26 1.63 -1.78 3.41
CA ALA A 26 0.60 -0.75 3.48
C ALA A 26 -0.76 -1.35 3.80
N VAL A 27 -1.65 -0.46 4.21
CA VAL A 27 -3.09 -0.67 4.28
C VAL A 27 -3.73 0.31 3.30
N GLY A 28 -4.47 -0.19 2.32
CA GLY A 28 -5.35 0.60 1.48
C GLY A 28 -6.68 0.81 2.22
N LEU A 29 -7.17 2.04 2.22
CA LEU A 29 -8.42 2.42 2.84
C LEU A 29 -9.50 2.56 1.75
N GLY A 30 -10.66 1.95 1.96
CA GLY A 30 -11.86 2.21 1.19
C GLY A 30 -12.44 3.58 1.54
N ASN A 31 -13.20 4.16 0.63
CA ASN A 31 -13.71 5.54 0.75
C ASN A 31 -14.46 5.79 2.06
N ALA A 32 -15.28 4.84 2.52
CA ALA A 32 -16.04 4.99 3.76
C ALA A 32 -15.14 5.14 4.99
N VAL A 33 -14.01 4.41 5.02
CA VAL A 33 -13.04 4.51 6.11
C VAL A 33 -12.21 5.78 5.97
N ASP A 34 -11.74 6.08 4.76
CA ASP A 34 -10.95 7.28 4.46
C ASP A 34 -11.68 8.56 4.86
N GLN A 35 -12.97 8.67 4.55
CA GLN A 35 -13.80 9.82 4.94
C GLN A 35 -13.85 10.05 6.46
N VAL A 36 -13.78 8.98 7.25
CA VAL A 36 -13.80 9.08 8.71
C VAL A 36 -12.42 9.47 9.25
N VAL A 37 -11.35 8.86 8.73
CA VAL A 37 -9.98 9.10 9.24
C VAL A 37 -9.34 10.38 8.71
N SER A 38 -9.85 10.92 7.60
CA SER A 38 -9.38 12.15 6.96
C SER A 38 -10.29 13.35 7.25
N HIS A 39 -11.28 13.18 8.13
CA HIS A 39 -12.19 14.26 8.52
C HIS A 39 -11.46 15.37 9.30
N ASP A 40 -11.89 16.61 9.13
CA ASP A 40 -11.35 17.75 9.89
C ASP A 40 -11.40 17.48 11.39
N ASN A 41 -10.31 17.81 12.09
CA ASN A 41 -10.11 17.58 13.53
C ASN A 41 -10.04 16.10 13.98
N VAL A 42 -9.76 15.16 13.07
CA VAL A 42 -9.45 13.77 13.43
C VAL A 42 -7.95 13.51 13.25
N ASP A 43 -7.25 13.29 14.36
CA ASP A 43 -5.87 12.83 14.35
C ASP A 43 -5.84 11.30 14.19
N PHE A 44 -5.52 10.84 12.99
CA PHE A 44 -5.27 9.42 12.75
C PHE A 44 -3.78 9.12 12.93
N GLU A 45 -3.38 8.82 14.16
CA GLU A 45 -1.98 8.57 14.52
C GLU A 45 -1.40 7.34 13.80
N ARG A 46 -0.43 7.58 12.90
CA ARG A 46 0.31 6.54 12.18
C ARG A 46 1.76 6.52 12.68
N GLY A 47 2.08 5.56 13.55
CA GLY A 47 3.28 5.61 14.39
C GLY A 47 4.41 4.64 14.04
N LEU A 48 4.85 4.54 12.79
CA LEU A 48 6.12 3.85 12.49
C LEU A 48 7.19 4.87 12.11
N THR A 49 8.36 4.77 12.75
CA THR A 49 9.53 5.63 12.50
C THR A 49 9.89 5.74 11.01
N ASN A 50 9.65 4.65 10.26
CA ASN A 50 10.00 4.55 8.85
C ASN A 50 8.76 4.55 7.93
N SER A 51 7.60 5.08 8.37
CA SER A 51 6.36 5.08 7.57
C SER A 51 6.54 5.77 6.21
N GLU A 52 7.26 6.89 6.19
CA GLU A 52 7.38 7.80 5.05
C GLU A 52 8.75 7.70 4.37
N TYR A 53 9.42 6.55 4.49
CA TYR A 53 10.79 6.40 3.99
C TYR A 53 10.81 6.45 2.45
N PRO A 54 11.41 7.48 1.81
CA PRO A 54 11.25 7.74 0.37
C PRO A 54 11.85 6.62 -0.49
N VAL A 55 12.89 5.95 0.00
CA VAL A 55 13.50 4.79 -0.68
C VAL A 55 12.48 3.66 -0.89
N ARG A 56 11.54 3.44 0.05
CA ARG A 56 10.48 2.42 -0.10
C ARG A 56 9.59 2.73 -1.30
N ALA A 57 9.23 4.00 -1.49
CA ALA A 57 8.38 4.43 -2.59
C ALA A 57 9.09 4.22 -3.93
N VAL A 58 10.37 4.60 -4.04
CA VAL A 58 11.16 4.43 -5.27
C VAL A 58 11.27 2.94 -5.65
N VAL A 59 11.58 2.06 -4.69
CA VAL A 59 11.67 0.61 -4.96
C VAL A 59 10.31 0.04 -5.38
N ALA A 60 9.21 0.44 -4.72
CA ALA A 60 7.89 -0.03 -5.07
C ALA A 60 7.45 0.43 -6.48
N LEU A 61 7.74 1.68 -6.86
CA LEU A 61 7.46 2.21 -8.19
C LEU A 61 8.24 1.45 -9.27
N ALA A 62 9.55 1.28 -9.08
CA ALA A 62 10.37 0.52 -10.02
C ALA A 62 9.89 -0.94 -10.16
N ASN A 63 9.49 -1.57 -9.05
CA ASN A 63 8.93 -2.92 -9.08
C ASN A 63 7.60 -2.99 -9.86
N ILE A 64 6.70 -2.02 -9.66
CA ILE A 64 5.43 -1.95 -10.40
C ILE A 64 5.69 -1.74 -11.89
N ASP A 65 6.64 -0.88 -12.25
CA ASP A 65 7.00 -0.63 -13.66
C ASP A 65 7.56 -1.89 -14.32
N VAL A 66 8.42 -2.64 -13.63
CA VAL A 66 8.91 -3.94 -14.09
C VAL A 66 7.73 -4.90 -14.29
N ILE A 67 6.84 -5.07 -13.31
CA ILE A 67 5.69 -5.99 -13.42
C ILE A 67 4.76 -5.61 -14.58
N LYS A 68 4.49 -4.33 -14.80
CA LYS A 68 3.61 -3.85 -15.88
C LYS A 68 4.22 -4.02 -17.26
N ASN A 69 5.52 -3.78 -17.39
CA ASN A 69 6.22 -3.80 -18.67
C ASN A 69 6.93 -5.15 -18.92
N TRP A 70 6.77 -6.11 -18.02
CA TRP A 70 7.28 -7.46 -18.21
C TRP A 70 6.55 -8.12 -19.38
N ALA A 71 7.15 -8.04 -20.56
CA ALA A 71 6.78 -8.86 -21.70
C ALA A 71 7.56 -10.18 -21.63
N CYS A 72 6.84 -11.29 -21.60
CA CYS A 72 7.40 -12.57 -22.05
C CYS A 72 7.33 -12.65 -23.57
#